data_AF-A0A165JZD6-F1
#
_entry.id   AF-A0A165JZD6-F1
#
_cell.length_a   1.000
_cell.length_b   1.000
_cell.length_c   1.000
_cell.angle_alpha   90.00
_cell.angle_beta   90.00
_cell.angle_gamma   90.00
#
_symmetry.space_group_name_H-M   'P 1'
#
loop_
_entity.id
_entity.type
_entity.pdbx_description
1 polymer ?
#
loop_
_entity_poly.entity_id
_entity_poly.type
_entity_poly.pdbx_seq_one_letter_code
_entity_poly.pdbx_strand_id
1 'polypeptide(L)'
;MASGALETATVAFKIAREATDAVPIVRQILGSAALITEFAERVHNRREAMYQLCEKAAIYATQIDTTVSSRRVDSRLRRRLIRLQIVFAQIERLMTDEVRPKSKLRRALRDAFITPKRAETLARELEQEIQLFGEFRRLRHCDVRKIGVLAQHDCPEGLITWATARIDGEVMAIRYLEMVDQTSLVLPASKSKSAASWDVYPDLLRGLSSVHASHPYVAQLYGRHTSAEGLSFAAFRSGTGSMLTYLKDRYRITPDSRSRTLTALSTSFKILEASWYLLRHHSLLWTPAIVTSCDTPCKMMIGVDECGEPQIGLFDDLSRETKWDVEAAAKNLSCHLNIMLMASLSEEVYEIATDSVEQFHEGRVHRIVTALIDDVPILRQLWEVLRDQQMRVYIGVCSVPPLTGTTIPLPKSTILHAQEYFEEIWSGPIRRGTCGPSHLWLRHILLQQSGLESNGSVAYVTDVDAGANALRIFRSSTRDELLELENLSICISQGSHLDAEVKRLLGLHPAFEGSIKVDHISRGGV
;
A
#
# COMPACT_ATOMS: atom_id res chain seq x y z
N MET A 1 -27.79 -0.28 19.74
CA MET A 1 -27.25 -0.69 18.43
C MET A 1 -26.78 -2.14 18.38
N ALA A 2 -26.50 -2.80 19.52
CA ALA A 2 -25.99 -4.18 19.59
C ALA A 2 -26.95 -5.31 19.14
N SER A 3 -28.27 -5.12 19.27
CA SER A 3 -29.26 -6.17 18.94
C SER A 3 -29.30 -6.53 17.45
N GLY A 4 -29.15 -5.55 16.55
CA GLY A 4 -29.24 -5.80 15.10
C GLY A 4 -28.03 -6.53 14.51
N ALA A 5 -26.85 -6.38 15.15
CA ALA A 5 -25.64 -7.08 14.73
C ALA A 5 -25.74 -8.60 15.00
N LEU A 6 -26.33 -8.98 16.13
CA LEU A 6 -26.53 -10.39 16.50
C LEU A 6 -27.59 -11.07 15.63
N GLU A 7 -28.70 -10.40 15.31
CA GLU A 7 -29.72 -10.96 14.41
C GLU A 7 -29.11 -11.25 13.04
N THR A 8 -28.33 -10.29 12.52
CA THR A 8 -27.63 -10.43 11.25
C THR A 8 -26.64 -11.60 11.28
N ALA A 9 -25.87 -11.73 12.36
CA ALA A 9 -24.93 -12.84 12.54
C ALA A 9 -25.63 -14.20 12.65
N THR A 10 -26.74 -14.29 13.39
CA THR A 10 -27.54 -15.51 13.53
C THR A 10 -28.06 -15.98 12.18
N VAL A 11 -28.57 -15.06 11.34
CA VAL A 11 -29.01 -15.37 9.97
C VAL A 11 -27.83 -15.82 9.12
N ALA A 12 -26.70 -15.11 9.17
CA ALA A 12 -25.49 -15.47 8.43
C ALA A 12 -24.99 -16.88 8.76
N PHE A 13 -24.96 -17.27 10.05
CA PHE A 13 -24.55 -18.63 10.43
C PHE A 13 -25.54 -19.69 9.99
N LYS A 14 -26.85 -19.42 10.01
CA LYS A 14 -27.85 -20.36 9.48
C LYS A 14 -27.63 -20.59 7.98
N ILE A 15 -27.33 -19.54 7.21
CA ILE A 15 -27.02 -19.65 5.78
C ILE A 15 -25.70 -20.41 5.56
N ALA A 16 -24.62 -20.00 6.24
CA ALA A 16 -23.30 -20.64 6.12
C ALA A 16 -23.34 -22.13 6.51
N ARG A 17 -24.13 -22.48 7.53
CA ARG A 17 -24.36 -23.87 7.94
C ARG A 17 -24.95 -24.72 6.82
N GLU A 18 -25.92 -24.19 6.07
CA GLU A 18 -26.50 -24.93 4.94
C GLU A 18 -25.57 -24.94 3.72
N ALA A 19 -24.68 -23.94 3.59
CA ALA A 19 -23.69 -23.91 2.51
C ALA A 19 -22.50 -24.88 2.71
N THR A 20 -22.26 -25.36 3.94
CA THR A 20 -21.07 -26.13 4.32
C THR A 20 -21.26 -27.66 4.35
N ASP A 21 -22.08 -28.19 3.44
CA ASP A 21 -22.37 -29.64 3.37
C ASP A 21 -21.13 -30.52 3.11
N ALA A 22 -20.07 -29.95 2.52
CA ALA A 22 -18.84 -30.68 2.21
C ALA A 22 -18.00 -31.03 3.46
N VAL A 23 -18.17 -30.33 4.60
CA VAL A 23 -17.36 -30.54 5.81
C VAL A 23 -18.25 -30.59 7.06
N PRO A 24 -18.72 -31.80 7.46
CA PRO A 24 -19.70 -31.96 8.54
C PRO A 24 -19.33 -31.31 9.87
N ILE A 25 -18.03 -31.23 10.21
CA ILE A 25 -17.56 -30.62 11.45
C ILE A 25 -17.76 -29.10 11.43
N VAL A 26 -17.54 -28.45 10.28
CA VAL A 26 -17.77 -26.99 10.14
C VAL A 26 -19.25 -26.68 10.26
N ARG A 27 -20.10 -27.49 9.61
CA ARG A 27 -21.56 -27.40 9.74
C ARG A 27 -22.00 -27.47 11.22
N GLN A 28 -21.38 -28.34 12.01
CA GLN A 28 -21.66 -28.45 13.45
C GLN A 28 -21.21 -27.22 14.24
N ILE A 29 -20.01 -26.69 13.97
CA ILE A 29 -19.51 -25.46 14.61
C ILE A 29 -20.42 -24.27 14.29
N LEU A 30 -20.80 -24.09 13.02
CA LEU A 30 -21.70 -23.01 12.58
C LEU A 30 -23.10 -23.16 13.19
N GLY A 31 -23.58 -24.40 13.33
CA GLY A 31 -24.82 -24.70 14.05
C GLY A 31 -24.77 -24.25 15.51
N SER A 32 -23.70 -24.60 16.24
CA SER A 32 -23.52 -24.15 17.62
C SER A 32 -23.36 -22.63 17.71
N ALA A 33 -22.66 -21.99 16.77
CA ALA A 33 -22.51 -20.53 16.72
C ALA A 33 -23.84 -19.80 16.55
N ALA A 34 -24.70 -20.28 15.62
CA ALA A 34 -26.04 -19.73 15.42
C ALA A 34 -26.92 -19.83 16.67
N LEU A 35 -26.82 -20.93 17.42
CA LEU A 35 -27.53 -21.08 18.69
C LEU A 35 -26.98 -20.12 19.75
N ILE A 36 -25.65 -19.98 19.84
CA ILE A 36 -24.99 -19.08 20.80
C ILE A 36 -25.39 -17.62 20.56
N THR A 37 -25.48 -17.16 19.31
CA THR A 37 -25.92 -15.79 18.99
C THR A 37 -27.39 -15.56 19.28
N GLU A 38 -28.27 -16.53 18.94
CA GLU A 38 -29.70 -16.47 19.28
C GLU A 38 -29.92 -16.43 20.81
N PHE A 39 -29.06 -17.11 21.58
CA PHE A 39 -29.07 -17.01 23.05
C PHE A 39 -28.58 -15.66 23.56
N ALA A 40 -27.56 -15.07 22.93
CA ALA A 40 -27.00 -13.78 23.34
C ALA A 40 -28.06 -12.65 23.30
N GLU A 41 -28.92 -12.67 22.27
CA GLU A 41 -30.04 -11.74 22.12
C GLU A 41 -31.02 -11.81 23.31
N ARG A 42 -31.29 -13.02 23.82
CA ARG A 42 -32.23 -13.22 24.94
C ARG A 42 -31.63 -12.84 26.30
N VAL A 43 -30.30 -12.77 26.41
CA VAL A 43 -29.56 -12.55 27.67
C VAL A 43 -29.24 -11.07 27.92
N HIS A 44 -29.65 -10.17 27.01
CA HIS A 44 -29.18 -8.79 26.88
C HIS A 44 -29.20 -7.90 28.14
N ASN A 45 -29.95 -8.28 29.18
CA ASN A 45 -30.17 -7.38 30.32
C ASN A 45 -29.22 -7.52 31.52
N ARG A 46 -28.31 -8.51 31.63
CA ARG A 46 -27.54 -8.68 32.90
C ARG A 46 -26.08 -9.18 32.85
N ARG A 47 -25.48 -9.55 31.71
CA ARG A 47 -24.20 -10.31 31.74
C ARG A 47 -23.23 -10.01 30.60
N GLU A 48 -22.43 -8.97 30.79
CA GLU A 48 -21.38 -8.50 29.86
C GLU A 48 -20.40 -9.61 29.42
N ALA A 49 -19.83 -10.38 30.37
CA ALA A 49 -18.86 -11.44 30.05
C ALA A 49 -19.44 -12.54 29.15
N MET A 50 -20.75 -12.80 29.26
CA MET A 50 -21.43 -13.81 28.46
C MET A 50 -21.72 -13.28 27.05
N TYR A 51 -22.04 -11.99 26.94
CA TYR A 51 -22.18 -11.30 25.67
C TYR A 51 -20.87 -11.30 24.88
N GLN A 52 -19.76 -10.93 25.52
CA GLN A 52 -18.42 -10.94 24.91
C GLN A 52 -18.00 -12.34 24.45
N LEU A 53 -18.33 -13.39 25.21
CA LEU A 53 -18.09 -14.78 24.79
C LEU A 53 -18.89 -15.14 23.52
N CYS A 54 -20.16 -14.75 23.45
CA CYS A 54 -20.99 -14.97 22.27
C CYS A 54 -20.48 -14.22 21.05
N GLU A 55 -20.10 -12.96 21.22
CA GLU A 55 -19.55 -12.12 20.16
C GLU A 55 -18.24 -12.71 19.62
N LYS A 56 -17.32 -13.11 20.52
CA LYS A 56 -16.09 -13.82 20.12
C LYS A 56 -16.42 -15.11 19.35
N ALA A 57 -17.29 -15.96 19.89
CA ALA A 57 -17.68 -17.21 19.23
C ALA A 57 -18.28 -17.00 17.84
N ALA A 58 -19.10 -15.96 17.67
CA ALA A 58 -19.63 -15.56 16.37
C ALA A 58 -18.50 -15.18 15.39
N ILE A 59 -17.67 -14.21 15.77
CA ILE A 59 -16.54 -13.76 14.94
C ILE A 59 -15.70 -14.95 14.48
N TYR A 60 -15.41 -15.85 15.39
CA TYR A 60 -14.59 -17.03 15.14
C TYR A 60 -15.25 -18.09 14.26
N ALA A 61 -16.57 -18.27 14.36
CA ALA A 61 -17.29 -19.16 13.45
C ALA A 61 -17.22 -18.68 12.00
N THR A 62 -17.35 -17.36 11.77
CA THR A 62 -17.17 -16.74 10.45
C THR A 62 -15.75 -16.96 9.92
N GLN A 63 -14.74 -16.89 10.79
CA GLN A 63 -13.34 -17.11 10.41
C GLN A 63 -13.08 -18.56 9.99
N ILE A 64 -13.63 -19.52 10.74
CA ILE A 64 -13.51 -20.95 10.42
C ILE A 64 -14.15 -21.24 9.08
N ASP A 65 -15.35 -20.72 8.82
CA ASP A 65 -16.06 -20.88 7.56
C ASP A 65 -15.26 -20.34 6.37
N THR A 66 -14.77 -19.11 6.47
CA THR A 66 -13.92 -18.48 5.44
C THR A 66 -12.65 -19.30 5.18
N THR A 67 -12.03 -19.79 6.25
CA THR A 67 -10.78 -20.57 6.17
C THR A 67 -11.00 -21.94 5.54
N VAL A 68 -12.13 -22.59 5.81
CA VAL A 68 -12.39 -23.96 5.32
C VAL A 68 -13.00 -23.95 3.93
N SER A 69 -13.78 -22.93 3.57
CA SER A 69 -14.42 -22.81 2.24
C SER A 69 -13.42 -22.76 1.09
N SER A 70 -12.20 -22.30 1.34
CA SER A 70 -11.12 -22.22 0.34
C SER A 70 -10.09 -23.38 0.42
N ARG A 71 -10.18 -24.27 1.43
CA ARG A 71 -9.09 -25.22 1.76
C ARG A 71 -9.54 -26.68 1.72
N ARG A 72 -8.65 -27.55 1.24
CA ARG A 72 -8.76 -29.00 1.48
C ARG A 72 -8.50 -29.30 2.96
N VAL A 73 -9.43 -30.00 3.61
CA VAL A 73 -9.33 -30.34 5.04
C VAL A 73 -8.33 -31.48 5.24
N ASP A 74 -7.11 -31.13 5.64
CA ASP A 74 -6.09 -32.12 6.00
C ASP A 74 -6.30 -32.71 7.42
N SER A 75 -5.51 -33.73 7.77
CA SER A 75 -5.64 -34.43 9.06
C SER A 75 -5.29 -33.58 10.28
N ARG A 76 -4.55 -32.48 10.10
CA ARG A 76 -4.18 -31.55 11.18
C ARG A 76 -5.29 -30.54 11.41
N LEU A 77 -5.81 -29.93 10.34
CA LEU A 77 -6.95 -29.03 10.34
C LEU A 77 -8.19 -29.74 10.90
N ARG A 78 -8.44 -30.99 10.49
CA ARG A 78 -9.52 -31.82 11.05
C ARG A 78 -9.40 -31.98 12.57
N ARG A 79 -8.20 -32.28 13.09
CA ARG A 79 -7.97 -32.39 14.54
C ARG A 79 -8.19 -31.08 15.30
N ARG A 80 -7.89 -29.94 14.67
CA ARG A 80 -8.16 -28.61 15.26
C ARG A 80 -9.66 -28.27 15.23
N LEU A 81 -10.33 -28.54 14.11
CA LEU A 81 -11.78 -28.38 13.99
C LEU A 81 -12.54 -29.23 15.02
N ILE A 82 -12.10 -30.45 15.31
CA ILE A 82 -12.69 -31.29 16.38
C ILE A 82 -12.54 -30.63 17.76
N ARG A 83 -11.38 -30.04 18.07
CA ARG A 83 -11.17 -29.35 19.34
C ARG A 83 -12.03 -28.08 19.45
N LEU A 84 -12.10 -27.29 18.38
CA LEU A 84 -13.01 -26.15 18.30
C LEU A 84 -14.46 -26.56 18.51
N GLN A 85 -14.90 -27.62 17.84
CA GLN A 85 -16.24 -28.16 18.03
C GLN A 85 -16.53 -28.50 19.49
N ILE A 86 -15.57 -29.09 20.21
CA ILE A 86 -15.72 -29.39 21.64
C ILE A 86 -15.92 -28.09 22.44
N VAL A 87 -15.13 -27.04 22.17
CA VAL A 87 -15.26 -25.75 22.86
C VAL A 87 -16.62 -25.10 22.56
N PHE A 88 -17.05 -25.06 21.28
CA PHE A 88 -18.36 -24.54 20.90
C PHE A 88 -19.50 -25.29 21.57
N ALA A 89 -19.42 -26.62 21.65
CA ALA A 89 -20.41 -27.43 22.36
C ALA A 89 -20.43 -27.16 23.87
N GLN A 90 -19.29 -26.82 24.48
CA GLN A 90 -19.23 -26.41 25.89
C GLN A 90 -19.85 -25.04 26.13
N ILE A 91 -19.64 -24.08 25.22
CA ILE A 91 -20.28 -22.76 25.25
C ILE A 91 -21.80 -22.91 25.09
N GLU A 92 -22.25 -23.68 24.11
CA GLU A 92 -23.68 -23.96 23.88
C GLU A 92 -24.33 -24.60 25.12
N ARG A 93 -23.66 -25.58 25.74
CA ARG A 93 -24.12 -26.18 27.01
C ARG A 93 -24.22 -25.15 28.11
N LEU A 94 -23.22 -24.28 28.27
CA LEU A 94 -23.24 -23.22 29.27
C LEU A 94 -24.45 -22.29 29.08
N MET A 95 -24.72 -21.87 27.84
CA MET A 95 -25.84 -20.98 27.49
C MET A 95 -27.20 -21.65 27.73
N THR A 96 -27.35 -22.91 27.33
CA THR A 96 -28.60 -23.66 27.53
C THR A 96 -28.90 -23.87 29.02
N ASP A 97 -27.86 -24.04 29.84
CA ASP A 97 -27.99 -24.28 31.27
C ASP A 97 -28.47 -23.04 32.04
N GLU A 98 -28.26 -21.85 31.48
CA GLU A 98 -28.70 -20.55 32.02
C GLU A 98 -30.16 -20.23 31.72
N VAL A 99 -30.71 -20.72 30.61
CA VAL A 99 -32.09 -20.44 30.21
C VAL A 99 -33.10 -21.32 30.95
N ARG A 100 -32.69 -22.47 31.50
CA ARG A 100 -33.59 -23.34 32.26
C ARG A 100 -34.10 -22.66 33.54
N PRO A 101 -35.42 -22.64 33.81
CA PRO A 101 -35.98 -22.09 35.04
C PRO A 101 -35.50 -22.93 36.24
N LYS A 102 -34.64 -22.34 37.08
CA LYS A 102 -34.09 -22.96 38.29
C LYS A 102 -34.50 -22.17 39.54
N SER A 103 -34.53 -22.84 40.69
CA SER A 103 -34.95 -22.26 41.97
C SER A 103 -34.15 -21.01 42.35
N LYS A 104 -34.82 -20.02 42.97
CA LYS A 104 -34.31 -18.64 43.18
C LYS A 104 -32.94 -18.59 43.89
N LEU A 105 -32.70 -19.48 44.86
CA LEU A 105 -31.47 -19.47 45.66
C LEU A 105 -30.25 -20.02 44.91
N ARG A 106 -30.42 -21.09 44.12
CA ARG A 106 -29.36 -21.67 43.28
C ARG A 106 -29.01 -20.77 42.10
N ARG A 107 -29.98 -19.99 41.61
CA ARG A 107 -29.79 -18.99 40.56
C ARG A 107 -28.86 -17.87 41.05
N ALA A 108 -29.11 -17.27 42.22
CA ALA A 108 -28.29 -16.16 42.72
C ALA A 108 -26.79 -16.50 42.91
N LEU A 109 -26.45 -17.67 43.48
CA LEU A 109 -25.05 -18.07 43.71
C LEU A 109 -24.31 -18.46 42.42
N ARG A 110 -24.99 -19.12 41.48
CA ARG A 110 -24.39 -19.51 40.19
C ARG A 110 -24.17 -18.27 39.32
N ASP A 111 -25.16 -17.39 39.30
CA ASP A 111 -25.19 -16.14 38.54
C ASP A 111 -24.10 -15.15 38.97
N ALA A 112 -23.77 -15.09 40.27
CA ALA A 112 -22.80 -14.12 40.79
C ALA A 112 -21.33 -14.56 40.65
N PHE A 113 -21.01 -15.86 40.65
CA PHE A 113 -19.62 -16.32 40.77
C PHE A 113 -19.17 -17.42 39.81
N ILE A 114 -20.07 -18.34 39.41
CA ILE A 114 -19.66 -19.54 38.67
C ILE A 114 -19.77 -19.29 37.17
N THR A 115 -20.85 -18.66 36.73
CA THR A 115 -21.13 -18.42 35.31
C THR A 115 -20.13 -17.45 34.67
N PRO A 116 -19.75 -16.31 35.30
CA PRO A 116 -18.73 -15.41 34.73
C PRO A 116 -17.36 -16.07 34.59
N LYS A 117 -16.85 -16.72 35.65
CA LYS A 117 -15.55 -17.41 35.62
C LYS A 117 -15.49 -18.52 34.57
N ARG A 118 -16.59 -19.25 34.38
CA ARG A 118 -16.67 -20.30 33.37
C ARG A 118 -16.75 -19.72 31.95
N ALA A 119 -17.46 -18.60 31.77
CA ALA A 119 -17.49 -17.89 30.50
C ALA A 119 -16.10 -17.34 30.13
N GLU A 120 -15.37 -16.75 31.08
CA GLU A 120 -13.98 -16.29 30.89
C GLU A 120 -13.03 -17.45 30.56
N THR A 121 -13.18 -18.59 31.24
CA THR A 121 -12.36 -19.79 30.96
C THR A 121 -12.60 -20.30 29.54
N LEU A 122 -13.87 -20.42 29.12
CA LEU A 122 -14.22 -20.84 27.76
C LEU A 122 -13.79 -19.81 26.71
N ALA A 123 -13.86 -18.51 27.02
CA ALA A 123 -13.34 -17.47 26.14
C ALA A 123 -11.84 -17.64 25.91
N ARG A 124 -11.08 -17.96 26.98
CA ARG A 124 -9.64 -18.22 26.89
C ARG A 124 -9.32 -19.51 26.13
N GLU A 125 -10.06 -20.59 26.37
CA GLU A 125 -9.89 -21.86 25.62
C GLU A 125 -10.21 -21.69 24.14
N LEU A 126 -11.28 -20.96 23.82
CA LEU A 126 -11.65 -20.63 22.45
C LEU A 126 -10.56 -19.79 21.77
N GLU A 127 -10.07 -18.77 22.45
CA GLU A 127 -8.98 -17.92 21.96
C GLU A 127 -7.68 -18.70 21.77
N GLN A 128 -7.35 -19.63 22.68
CA GLN A 128 -6.19 -20.51 22.55
C GLN A 128 -6.30 -21.45 21.34
N GLU A 129 -7.44 -22.13 21.16
CA GLU A 129 -7.63 -23.04 20.02
C GLU A 129 -7.64 -22.28 18.69
N ILE A 130 -8.03 -21.00 18.69
CA ILE A 130 -8.03 -20.16 17.49
C ILE A 130 -6.68 -19.55 17.21
N GLN A 131 -5.91 -19.18 18.24
CA GLN A 131 -4.50 -18.88 18.07
C GLN A 131 -3.77 -20.07 17.45
N LEU A 132 -4.06 -21.29 17.92
CA LEU A 132 -3.56 -22.51 17.29
C LEU A 132 -4.08 -22.67 15.86
N PHE A 133 -5.33 -22.31 15.58
CA PHE A 133 -5.91 -22.33 14.24
C PHE A 133 -5.24 -21.34 13.28
N GLY A 134 -4.87 -20.16 13.80
CA GLY A 134 -4.18 -19.07 13.13
C GLY A 134 -2.66 -19.16 13.14
N GLU A 135 -2.06 -20.20 13.74
CA GLU A 135 -0.62 -20.45 13.63
C GLU A 135 -0.25 -20.55 12.15
N PHE A 136 0.53 -19.57 11.69
CA PHE A 136 1.11 -19.50 10.35
C PHE A 136 1.59 -20.87 9.89
N ARG A 137 1.26 -21.19 8.63
CA ARG A 137 1.54 -22.51 8.10
C ARG A 137 3.05 -22.75 8.09
N ARG A 138 3.48 -23.85 8.70
CA ARG A 138 4.84 -24.34 8.51
C ARG A 138 4.93 -24.94 7.11
N LEU A 139 5.62 -24.28 6.21
CA LEU A 139 5.80 -24.71 4.83
C LEU A 139 7.02 -25.63 4.73
N ARG A 140 6.97 -26.59 3.80
CA ARG A 140 8.11 -27.41 3.37
C ARG A 140 8.55 -26.93 1.99
N HIS A 141 9.79 -27.19 1.61
CA HIS A 141 10.27 -26.88 0.26
C HIS A 141 9.40 -27.52 -0.84
N CYS A 142 8.93 -28.75 -0.63
CA CYS A 142 8.06 -29.44 -1.60
C CYS A 142 6.66 -28.79 -1.75
N ASP A 143 6.25 -27.92 -0.82
CA ASP A 143 4.96 -27.23 -0.89
C ASP A 143 5.04 -25.97 -1.79
N VAL A 144 6.23 -25.54 -2.19
CA VAL A 144 6.47 -24.29 -2.89
C VAL A 144 7.05 -24.54 -4.28
N ARG A 145 6.35 -24.08 -5.32
CA ARG A 145 6.84 -24.10 -6.70
C ARG A 145 7.14 -22.68 -7.16
N LYS A 146 8.42 -22.28 -7.16
CA LYS A 146 8.87 -20.98 -7.69
C LYS A 146 8.50 -20.84 -9.17
N ILE A 147 8.03 -19.67 -9.56
CA ILE A 147 7.60 -19.30 -10.93
C ILE A 147 8.55 -18.29 -11.54
N GLY A 148 8.85 -17.19 -10.83
CA GLY A 148 9.69 -16.11 -11.34
C GLY A 148 10.20 -15.22 -10.22
N VAL A 149 11.24 -14.43 -10.49
CA VAL A 149 11.79 -13.45 -9.53
C VAL A 149 11.04 -12.13 -9.69
N LEU A 150 10.66 -11.53 -8.56
CA LEU A 150 9.97 -10.24 -8.48
C LEU A 150 10.95 -9.09 -8.27
N ALA A 151 11.81 -9.25 -7.28
CA ALA A 151 12.81 -8.27 -6.89
C ALA A 151 13.96 -8.96 -6.15
N GLN A 152 15.11 -8.31 -6.13
CA GLN A 152 16.26 -8.70 -5.33
C GLN A 152 16.84 -7.48 -4.63
N HIS A 153 17.40 -7.68 -3.45
CA HIS A 153 18.02 -6.62 -2.66
C HIS A 153 19.23 -7.17 -1.91
N ASP A 154 20.38 -6.55 -2.13
CA ASP A 154 21.60 -6.88 -1.39
C ASP A 154 21.48 -6.41 0.06
N CYS A 155 21.74 -7.30 1.01
CA CYS A 155 21.86 -6.99 2.42
C CYS A 155 23.17 -7.57 3.00
N PRO A 156 23.61 -7.14 4.19
CA PRO A 156 24.83 -7.66 4.81
C PRO A 156 24.87 -9.19 4.97
N GLU A 157 23.71 -9.82 5.15
CA GLU A 157 23.57 -11.26 5.32
C GLU A 157 23.56 -12.05 3.99
N GLY A 158 23.36 -11.38 2.85
CA GLY A 158 23.26 -12.04 1.54
C GLY A 158 22.32 -11.32 0.58
N LEU A 159 21.77 -12.05 -0.38
CA LEU A 159 20.84 -11.51 -1.37
C LEU A 159 19.40 -11.88 -0.99
N ILE A 160 18.62 -10.89 -0.58
CA ILE A 160 17.18 -11.05 -0.38
C ILE A 160 16.53 -11.21 -1.75
N THR A 161 15.80 -12.30 -1.97
CA THR A 161 15.02 -12.51 -3.19
C THR A 161 13.54 -12.61 -2.87
N TRP A 162 12.74 -11.76 -3.52
CA TRP A 162 11.30 -11.92 -3.64
C TRP A 162 10.99 -12.64 -4.95
N ALA A 163 10.14 -13.66 -4.91
CA ALA A 163 9.76 -14.44 -6.07
C ALA A 163 8.27 -14.79 -6.05
N THR A 164 7.68 -14.91 -7.23
CA THR A 164 6.35 -15.51 -7.40
C THR A 164 6.47 -17.01 -7.23
N ALA A 165 5.56 -17.63 -6.49
CA ALA A 165 5.48 -19.08 -6.34
C ALA A 165 4.03 -19.56 -6.25
N ARG A 166 3.79 -20.81 -6.63
CA ARG A 166 2.51 -21.50 -6.38
C ARG A 166 2.60 -22.32 -5.10
N ILE A 167 1.68 -22.08 -4.18
CA ILE A 167 1.59 -22.76 -2.87
C ILE A 167 0.13 -23.16 -2.67
N ASP A 168 -0.14 -24.45 -2.52
CA ASP A 168 -1.51 -25.01 -2.42
C ASP A 168 -2.45 -24.66 -3.59
N GLY A 169 -1.89 -24.33 -4.75
CA GLY A 169 -2.65 -23.92 -5.93
C GLY A 169 -2.84 -22.41 -6.06
N GLU A 170 -2.62 -21.64 -5.00
CA GLU A 170 -2.66 -20.17 -5.01
C GLU A 170 -1.30 -19.60 -5.44
N VAL A 171 -1.31 -18.50 -6.21
CA VAL A 171 -0.10 -17.75 -6.54
C VAL A 171 0.19 -16.76 -5.41
N MET A 172 1.41 -16.82 -4.86
CA MET A 172 1.84 -16.04 -3.71
C MET A 172 3.25 -15.48 -3.95
N ALA A 173 3.62 -14.45 -3.19
CA ALA A 173 5.00 -14.01 -3.11
C ALA A 173 5.76 -14.84 -2.06
N ILE A 174 6.99 -15.24 -2.36
CA ILE A 174 7.93 -15.81 -1.39
C ILE A 174 9.11 -14.87 -1.24
N ARG A 175 9.62 -14.75 -0.02
CA ARG A 175 10.82 -14.00 0.36
C ARG A 175 11.80 -15.02 0.93
N TYR A 176 12.99 -15.13 0.38
CA TYR A 176 14.06 -16.00 0.90
C TYR A 176 15.43 -15.34 0.77
N LEU A 177 16.37 -15.72 1.64
CA LEU A 177 17.73 -15.19 1.66
C LEU A 177 18.66 -16.17 0.95
N GLU A 178 19.32 -15.72 -0.12
CA GLU A 178 20.39 -16.46 -0.78
C GLU A 178 21.72 -16.05 -0.12
N MET A 179 22.34 -16.98 0.63
CA MET A 179 23.69 -16.77 1.16
C MET A 179 24.66 -16.75 -0.01
N VAL A 180 25.37 -15.64 -0.20
CA VAL A 180 26.43 -15.55 -1.20
C VAL A 180 27.67 -16.23 -0.61
N ASP A 181 28.18 -17.27 -1.27
CA ASP A 181 29.45 -17.90 -0.89
C ASP A 181 30.55 -16.83 -0.88
N GLN A 182 31.01 -16.47 0.33
CA GLN A 182 31.95 -15.37 0.58
C GLN A 182 33.29 -15.53 -0.16
N THR A 183 33.55 -16.71 -0.74
CA THR A 183 34.78 -17.00 -1.48
C THR A 183 34.87 -16.31 -2.84
N SER A 184 33.78 -15.79 -3.39
CA SER A 184 33.74 -15.45 -4.83
C SER A 184 33.71 -13.96 -5.17
N LEU A 185 33.40 -13.05 -4.23
CA LEU A 185 33.21 -11.64 -4.55
C LEU A 185 33.78 -10.70 -3.47
N VAL A 186 34.93 -10.10 -3.77
CA VAL A 186 35.46 -8.92 -3.06
C VAL A 186 34.62 -7.71 -3.49
N LEU A 187 33.43 -7.56 -2.90
CA LEU A 187 32.62 -6.35 -3.13
C LEU A 187 33.16 -5.19 -2.29
N PRO A 188 33.19 -3.97 -2.85
CA PRO A 188 33.65 -2.79 -2.14
C PRO A 188 32.80 -2.55 -0.89
N ALA A 189 33.45 -2.33 0.25
CA ALA A 189 32.83 -2.09 1.54
C ALA A 189 31.95 -0.83 1.50
N SER A 190 30.68 -0.98 1.12
CA SER A 190 29.69 0.08 1.24
C SER A 190 29.33 0.25 2.72
N LYS A 191 29.17 1.50 3.16
CA LYS A 191 28.78 1.86 4.53
C LYS A 191 27.33 1.41 4.76
N SER A 192 27.14 0.13 5.05
CA SER A 192 25.83 -0.44 5.36
C SER A 192 25.33 0.11 6.70
N LYS A 193 24.22 0.85 6.67
CA LYS A 193 23.42 1.10 7.87
C LYS A 193 23.01 -0.26 8.41
N SER A 194 23.28 -0.52 9.70
CA SER A 194 22.87 -1.71 10.46
C SER A 194 21.57 -2.32 9.92
N ALA A 195 21.68 -3.32 9.03
CA ALA A 195 20.51 -3.97 8.48
C ALA A 195 19.81 -4.74 9.60
N ALA A 196 18.48 -4.61 9.66
CA ALA A 196 17.71 -5.46 10.55
C ALA A 196 17.86 -6.91 10.08
N SER A 197 18.00 -7.83 11.02
CA SER A 197 18.04 -9.27 10.71
C SER A 197 16.89 -9.66 9.79
N TRP A 198 17.19 -10.53 8.82
CA TRP A 198 16.26 -11.07 7.84
C TRP A 198 14.88 -11.47 8.41
N ASP A 199 14.86 -12.04 9.61
CA ASP A 199 13.65 -12.58 10.26
C ASP A 199 12.74 -11.50 10.87
N VAL A 200 13.24 -10.28 11.06
CA VAL A 200 12.50 -9.18 11.69
C VAL A 200 11.27 -8.79 10.86
N TYR A 201 11.41 -8.77 9.53
CA TYR A 201 10.34 -8.33 8.66
C TYR A 201 9.18 -9.33 8.54
N PRO A 202 9.41 -10.64 8.32
CA PRO A 202 8.35 -11.64 8.44
C PRO A 202 7.65 -11.66 9.80
N ASP A 203 8.37 -11.36 10.88
CA ASP A 203 7.81 -11.24 12.23
C ASP A 203 6.98 -9.97 12.42
N LEU A 204 7.30 -8.87 11.74
CA LEU A 204 6.45 -7.68 11.65
C LEU A 204 5.12 -8.02 10.95
N LEU A 205 5.19 -8.62 9.76
CA LEU A 205 4.00 -8.99 8.99
C LEU A 205 3.16 -10.07 9.68
N ARG A 206 3.78 -10.93 10.51
CA ARG A 206 3.06 -11.86 11.38
C ARG A 206 2.00 -11.13 12.23
N GLY A 207 2.34 -9.99 12.82
CA GLY A 207 1.41 -9.19 13.62
C GLY A 207 0.21 -8.68 12.80
N LEU A 208 0.49 -8.22 11.58
CA LEU A 208 -0.51 -7.70 10.62
C LEU A 208 -1.36 -8.78 9.98
N SER A 209 -0.96 -10.04 10.08
CA SER A 209 -1.65 -11.16 9.42
C SER A 209 -2.61 -11.91 10.35
N SER A 210 -2.80 -11.39 11.57
CA SER A 210 -3.87 -11.86 12.44
C SER A 210 -5.22 -11.36 11.93
N VAL A 211 -6.30 -12.07 12.26
CA VAL A 211 -7.62 -11.73 11.73
C VAL A 211 -8.10 -10.33 12.13
N HIS A 212 -7.71 -9.86 13.32
CA HIS A 212 -8.08 -8.53 13.80
C HIS A 212 -7.17 -7.42 13.28
N ALA A 213 -5.98 -7.78 12.77
CA ALA A 213 -4.97 -6.84 12.29
C ALA A 213 -4.85 -6.81 10.77
N SER A 214 -5.52 -7.72 10.06
CA SER A 214 -5.40 -7.88 8.62
C SER A 214 -6.16 -6.82 7.86
N HIS A 215 -5.57 -6.37 6.76
CA HIS A 215 -6.15 -5.41 5.84
C HIS A 215 -6.11 -5.98 4.41
N PRO A 216 -7.14 -5.77 3.56
CA PRO A 216 -7.19 -6.35 2.21
C PRO A 216 -6.05 -5.89 1.29
N TYR A 217 -5.60 -4.64 1.47
CA TYR A 217 -4.56 -4.00 0.65
C TYR A 217 -3.17 -4.00 1.30
N VAL A 218 -2.96 -4.80 2.36
CA VAL A 218 -1.65 -4.99 3.01
C VAL A 218 -1.23 -6.44 2.85
N ALA A 219 0.04 -6.69 2.54
CA ALA A 219 0.59 -8.03 2.42
C ALA A 219 0.42 -8.84 3.72
N GLN A 220 0.02 -10.10 3.59
CA GLN A 220 -0.22 -10.99 4.73
C GLN A 220 0.72 -12.19 4.69
N LEU A 221 1.42 -12.46 5.79
CA LEU A 221 2.18 -13.68 5.98
C LEU A 221 1.25 -14.90 5.92
N TYR A 222 1.49 -15.78 4.94
CA TYR A 222 0.78 -17.05 4.81
C TYR A 222 1.42 -18.16 5.65
N GLY A 223 2.75 -18.23 5.58
CA GLY A 223 3.51 -19.30 6.19
C GLY A 223 5.00 -19.06 6.11
N ARG A 224 5.76 -19.87 6.83
CA ARG A 224 7.22 -19.83 6.81
C ARG A 224 7.82 -21.22 6.88
N HIS A 225 8.96 -21.38 6.25
CA HIS A 225 9.87 -22.49 6.45
C HIS A 225 11.07 -22.00 7.26
N THR A 226 11.34 -22.68 8.36
CA THR A 226 12.53 -22.47 9.17
C THR A 226 13.41 -23.71 9.07
N SER A 227 14.63 -23.54 8.57
CA SER A 227 15.65 -24.59 8.51
C SER A 227 16.90 -24.15 9.27
N ALA A 228 17.55 -25.10 9.94
CA ALA A 228 18.86 -24.87 10.56
C ALA A 228 19.97 -24.72 9.50
N GLU A 229 19.73 -25.18 8.27
CA GLU A 229 20.69 -25.18 7.16
C GLU A 229 20.69 -23.86 6.36
N GLY A 230 20.07 -22.79 6.89
CA GLY A 230 20.06 -21.47 6.25
C GLY A 230 19.06 -21.28 5.11
N LEU A 231 18.37 -22.33 4.65
CA LEU A 231 17.38 -22.28 3.56
C LEU A 231 15.98 -21.81 4.02
N SER A 232 15.92 -20.79 4.87
CA SER A 232 14.64 -20.28 5.39
C SER A 232 13.91 -19.40 4.37
N PHE A 233 12.58 -19.50 4.33
CA PHE A 233 11.75 -18.65 3.48
C PHE A 233 10.41 -18.31 4.14
N ALA A 234 9.82 -17.20 3.74
CA ALA A 234 8.47 -16.79 4.13
C ALA A 234 7.61 -16.63 2.88
N ALA A 235 6.34 -17.02 2.97
CA ALA A 235 5.35 -16.87 1.91
C ALA A 235 4.29 -15.86 2.34
N PHE A 236 3.86 -15.03 1.39
CA PHE A 236 2.94 -13.92 1.61
C PHE A 236 1.78 -14.00 0.61
N ARG A 237 0.57 -13.85 1.13
CA ARG A 237 -0.60 -13.47 0.35
C ARG A 237 -0.44 -12.00 0.03
N SER A 238 0.10 -11.75 -1.16
CA SER A 238 0.37 -10.43 -1.69
C SER A 238 0.30 -10.47 -3.22
N GLY A 239 0.21 -9.31 -3.83
CA GLY A 239 0.25 -9.15 -5.27
C GLY A 239 1.61 -9.55 -5.81
N THR A 240 1.61 -10.34 -6.89
CA THR A 240 2.84 -10.81 -7.56
C THR A 240 3.06 -10.12 -8.91
N GLY A 241 2.08 -9.37 -9.40
CA GLY A 241 2.27 -8.51 -10.56
C GLY A 241 2.88 -7.17 -10.17
N SER A 242 3.57 -6.53 -11.11
CA SER A 242 3.96 -5.12 -10.97
C SER A 242 2.75 -4.23 -11.25
N MET A 243 2.42 -3.33 -10.32
CA MET A 243 1.40 -2.31 -10.53
C MET A 243 1.61 -1.54 -11.84
N LEU A 244 2.85 -1.14 -12.13
CA LEU A 244 3.17 -0.37 -13.33
C LEU A 244 2.85 -1.16 -14.60
N THR A 245 3.24 -2.44 -14.65
CA THR A 245 2.92 -3.32 -15.78
C THR A 245 1.41 -3.52 -15.90
N TYR A 246 0.72 -3.77 -14.79
CA TYR A 246 -0.72 -3.95 -14.78
C TYR A 246 -1.47 -2.71 -15.28
N LEU A 247 -1.13 -1.52 -14.80
CA LEU A 247 -1.75 -0.28 -15.28
C LEU A 247 -1.46 -0.06 -16.77
N LYS A 248 -0.21 -0.27 -17.22
CA LYS A 248 0.14 -0.18 -18.66
C LYS A 248 -0.71 -1.11 -19.51
N ASP A 249 -0.82 -2.37 -19.13
CA ASP A 249 -1.59 -3.37 -19.89
C ASP A 249 -3.10 -3.10 -19.83
N ARG A 250 -3.61 -2.70 -18.65
CA ARG A 250 -5.01 -2.32 -18.47
C ARG A 250 -5.38 -1.08 -19.29
N TYR A 251 -4.49 -0.11 -19.39
CA TYR A 251 -4.72 1.14 -20.13
C TYR A 251 -4.61 0.93 -21.64
N ARG A 252 -3.79 0.00 -22.12
CA ARG A 252 -3.77 -0.41 -23.53
C ARG A 252 -5.13 -0.92 -24.01
N ILE A 253 -5.89 -1.61 -23.15
CA ILE A 253 -7.22 -2.14 -23.48
C ILE A 253 -8.37 -1.22 -23.08
N THR A 254 -8.10 -0.12 -22.36
CA THR A 254 -9.12 0.83 -21.88
C THR A 254 -8.92 2.17 -22.58
N PRO A 255 -9.53 2.40 -23.76
CA PRO A 255 -9.30 3.62 -24.52
C PRO A 255 -9.86 4.86 -23.82
N ASP A 256 -10.95 4.70 -23.06
CA ASP A 256 -11.59 5.80 -22.32
C ASP A 256 -10.70 6.29 -21.17
N SER A 257 -10.31 7.55 -21.24
CA SER A 257 -9.48 8.20 -20.24
C SER A 257 -10.12 8.36 -18.89
N ARG A 258 -11.43 8.55 -18.85
CA ARG A 258 -12.15 8.69 -17.60
C ARG A 258 -12.07 7.38 -16.82
N SER A 259 -12.25 6.25 -17.49
CA SER A 259 -12.07 4.92 -16.93
C SER A 259 -10.63 4.66 -16.46
N ARG A 260 -9.62 5.09 -17.23
CA ARG A 260 -8.20 5.01 -16.81
C ARG A 260 -7.95 5.81 -15.53
N THR A 261 -8.40 7.05 -15.51
CA THR A 261 -8.32 7.98 -14.36
C THR A 261 -9.01 7.38 -13.13
N LEU A 262 -10.24 6.88 -13.27
CA LEU A 262 -11.00 6.29 -12.17
C LEU A 262 -10.31 5.03 -11.62
N THR A 263 -9.68 4.24 -12.48
CA THR A 263 -8.89 3.07 -12.06
C THR A 263 -7.67 3.51 -11.25
N ALA A 264 -6.94 4.52 -11.72
CA ALA A 264 -5.75 5.07 -11.04
C ALA A 264 -6.10 5.67 -9.68
N LEU A 265 -7.21 6.41 -9.63
CA LEU A 265 -7.71 7.06 -8.43
C LEU A 265 -8.20 6.04 -7.41
N SER A 266 -8.96 5.03 -7.85
CA SER A 266 -9.39 3.92 -7.01
C SER A 266 -8.18 3.19 -6.42
N THR A 267 -7.18 2.91 -7.25
CA THR A 267 -5.91 2.29 -6.82
C THR A 267 -5.20 3.14 -5.76
N SER A 268 -5.11 4.45 -6.00
CA SER A 268 -4.47 5.39 -5.05
C SER A 268 -5.22 5.44 -3.72
N PHE A 269 -6.55 5.49 -3.73
CA PHE A 269 -7.33 5.48 -2.49
C PHE A 269 -7.19 4.18 -1.70
N LYS A 270 -7.14 3.02 -2.36
CA LYS A 270 -6.90 1.73 -1.69
C LYS A 270 -5.53 1.70 -0.99
N ILE A 271 -4.49 2.21 -1.65
CA ILE A 271 -3.14 2.29 -1.09
C ILE A 271 -3.06 3.29 0.07
N LEU A 272 -3.65 4.48 -0.09
CA LEU A 272 -3.68 5.51 0.96
C LEU A 272 -4.47 5.02 2.18
N GLU A 273 -5.57 4.32 1.99
CA GLU A 273 -6.35 3.77 3.10
C GLU A 273 -5.62 2.62 3.81
N ALA A 274 -4.92 1.75 3.07
CA ALA A 274 -4.02 0.76 3.66
C ALA A 274 -2.92 1.42 4.51
N SER A 275 -2.38 2.53 4.02
CA SER A 275 -1.33 3.29 4.70
C SER A 275 -1.86 4.02 5.94
N TRP A 276 -3.06 4.58 5.87
CA TRP A 276 -3.80 5.11 7.01
C TRP A 276 -4.01 4.02 8.07
N TYR A 277 -4.45 2.83 7.65
CA TYR A 277 -4.70 1.71 8.55
C TYR A 277 -3.43 1.29 9.28
N LEU A 278 -2.31 1.15 8.56
CA LEU A 278 -1.00 0.83 9.13
C LEU A 278 -0.56 1.86 10.18
N LEU A 279 -0.72 3.15 9.89
CA LEU A 279 -0.32 4.22 10.82
C LEU A 279 -1.22 4.23 12.06
N ARG A 280 -2.55 4.25 11.87
CA ARG A 280 -3.53 4.44 12.95
C ARG A 280 -3.68 3.21 13.85
N HIS A 281 -3.60 2.00 13.30
CA HIS A 281 -3.85 0.78 14.06
C HIS A 281 -2.59 0.05 14.50
N HIS A 282 -1.46 0.25 13.80
CA HIS A 282 -0.23 -0.51 14.04
C HIS A 282 1.00 0.34 14.31
N SER A 283 0.89 1.67 14.27
CA SER A 283 2.03 2.60 14.37
C SER A 283 3.13 2.26 13.34
N LEU A 284 2.72 1.88 12.12
CA LEU A 284 3.62 1.56 11.02
C LEU A 284 3.48 2.57 9.90
N LEU A 285 4.62 2.96 9.32
CA LEU A 285 4.66 3.78 8.11
C LEU A 285 5.03 2.93 6.91
N TRP A 286 4.29 3.11 5.83
CA TRP A 286 4.63 2.54 4.54
C TRP A 286 5.42 3.54 3.69
N THR A 287 6.65 3.17 3.35
CA THR A 287 7.52 3.95 2.48
C THR A 287 7.83 3.12 1.25
N PRO A 288 7.29 3.47 0.06
CA PRO A 288 7.46 2.67 -1.15
C PRO A 288 8.93 2.33 -1.38
N ALA A 289 9.25 1.02 -1.45
CA ALA A 289 10.58 0.59 -1.81
C ALA A 289 10.86 0.98 -3.27
N ILE A 290 11.94 1.74 -3.46
CA ILE A 290 12.50 2.00 -4.78
C ILE A 290 13.61 0.99 -4.97
N VAL A 291 13.33 -0.09 -5.71
CA VAL A 291 14.35 -1.09 -6.01
C VAL A 291 14.94 -0.75 -7.38
N THR A 292 16.23 -0.41 -7.39
CA THR A 292 17.01 -0.31 -8.62
C THR A 292 17.27 -1.73 -9.11
N SER A 293 16.51 -2.19 -10.11
CA SER A 293 16.89 -3.40 -10.83
C SER A 293 18.05 -3.11 -11.79
N CYS A 294 18.98 -4.05 -11.93
CA CYS A 294 20.20 -3.94 -12.73
C CYS A 294 19.96 -3.44 -14.17
N ASP A 295 18.80 -3.74 -14.75
CA ASP A 295 18.52 -3.55 -16.17
C ASP A 295 17.29 -2.68 -16.47
N THR A 296 16.59 -2.15 -15.46
CA THR A 296 15.44 -1.25 -15.69
C THR A 296 15.37 -0.09 -14.71
N PRO A 297 14.90 1.10 -15.16
CA PRO A 297 14.76 2.28 -14.31
C PRO A 297 13.89 1.96 -13.09
N CYS A 298 14.30 2.52 -11.94
CA CYS A 298 13.69 2.41 -10.62
C CYS A 298 12.20 2.03 -10.66
N LYS A 299 11.89 0.75 -10.38
CA LYS A 299 10.49 0.31 -10.30
C LYS A 299 10.03 0.51 -8.87
N MET A 300 9.00 1.32 -8.74
CA MET A 300 8.28 1.41 -7.49
C MET A 300 7.50 0.11 -7.28
N MET A 301 7.79 -0.57 -6.18
CA MET A 301 7.32 -1.94 -5.96
C MET A 301 5.98 -1.92 -5.21
N ILE A 302 4.88 -1.83 -5.96
CA ILE A 302 3.54 -2.18 -5.45
C ILE A 302 3.12 -3.48 -6.12
N GLY A 303 2.79 -4.48 -5.31
CA GLY A 303 2.24 -5.74 -5.79
C GLY A 303 0.79 -5.56 -6.23
N VAL A 304 0.41 -6.18 -7.35
CA VAL A 304 -1.01 -6.41 -7.70
C VAL A 304 -1.31 -7.88 -7.74
N ASP A 305 -2.47 -8.26 -7.20
CA ASP A 305 -2.94 -9.64 -7.27
C ASP A 305 -3.51 -9.98 -8.67
N GLU A 306 -4.01 -11.21 -8.82
CA GLU A 306 -4.58 -11.68 -10.09
C GLU A 306 -5.86 -10.91 -10.50
N CYS A 307 -6.50 -10.23 -9.56
CA CYS A 307 -7.67 -9.38 -9.77
C CYS A 307 -7.29 -7.92 -10.07
N GLY A 308 -6.01 -7.57 -9.99
CA GLY A 308 -5.53 -6.20 -10.16
C GLY A 308 -5.68 -5.34 -8.90
N GLU A 309 -5.85 -5.96 -7.73
CA GLU A 309 -5.97 -5.25 -6.45
C GLU A 309 -4.58 -4.90 -5.89
N PRO A 310 -4.35 -3.62 -5.50
CA PRO A 310 -3.06 -3.19 -4.93
C PRO A 310 -2.83 -3.79 -3.55
N GLN A 311 -1.60 -4.22 -3.30
CA GLN A 311 -1.13 -4.65 -1.98
C GLN A 311 0.26 -4.06 -1.67
N ILE A 312 0.36 -3.40 -0.51
CA ILE A 312 1.59 -2.78 0.01
C ILE A 312 2.21 -3.60 1.15
N GLY A 313 3.46 -3.33 1.50
CA GLY A 313 4.09 -3.96 2.67
C GLY A 313 4.85 -5.26 2.37
N LEU A 314 5.10 -5.61 1.10
CA LEU A 314 5.80 -6.85 0.74
C LEU A 314 7.33 -6.71 0.73
N PHE A 315 7.86 -5.53 0.42
CA PHE A 315 9.24 -5.33 -0.03
C PHE A 315 10.11 -4.64 1.02
N ASP A 316 10.01 -5.10 2.27
CA ASP A 316 10.70 -4.49 3.42
C ASP A 316 10.43 -2.97 3.54
N ASP A 317 9.23 -2.55 3.12
CA ASP A 317 8.77 -1.17 2.93
C ASP A 317 7.91 -0.63 4.09
N LEU A 318 7.91 -1.34 5.22
CA LEU A 318 7.25 -0.93 6.46
C LEU A 318 8.27 -0.60 7.55
N SER A 319 8.12 0.57 8.19
CA SER A 319 8.93 0.98 9.34
C SER A 319 8.05 1.17 10.58
N ARG A 320 8.63 0.97 11.77
CA ARG A 320 7.99 1.26 13.08
C ARG A 320 8.08 2.74 13.47
N GLU A 321 8.49 3.59 12.54
CA GLU A 321 8.57 5.02 12.80
C GLU A 321 7.16 5.57 12.95
N THR A 322 6.93 6.37 13.98
CA THR A 322 5.60 6.97 14.26
C THR A 322 5.45 8.34 13.64
N LYS A 323 6.50 8.86 13.00
CA LYS A 323 6.53 10.17 12.37
C LYS A 323 7.19 10.05 11.03
N TRP A 324 6.58 10.69 10.06
CA TRP A 324 7.17 10.91 8.75
C TRP A 324 8.45 11.72 8.88
N ASP A 325 9.54 11.20 8.31
CA ASP A 325 10.56 12.09 7.78
C ASP A 325 10.08 12.70 6.45
N VAL A 326 10.75 13.77 6.00
CA VAL A 326 10.40 14.47 4.75
C VAL A 326 10.55 13.55 3.54
N GLU A 327 11.50 12.61 3.57
CA GLU A 327 11.87 11.76 2.44
C GLU A 327 10.84 10.65 2.20
N ALA A 328 10.44 9.93 3.24
CA ALA A 328 9.42 8.91 3.24
C ALA A 328 8.07 9.47 2.78
N ALA A 329 7.72 10.64 3.29
CA ALA A 329 6.51 11.35 2.91
C ALA A 329 6.54 11.75 1.42
N ALA A 330 7.68 12.26 0.93
CA ALA A 330 7.87 12.58 -0.48
C ALA A 330 7.84 11.35 -1.40
N LYS A 331 8.41 10.22 -0.98
CA LYS A 331 8.35 8.93 -1.69
C LYS A 331 6.91 8.44 -1.82
N ASN A 332 6.13 8.52 -0.75
CA ASN A 332 4.71 8.17 -0.74
C ASN A 332 3.90 9.06 -1.69
N LEU A 333 4.09 10.38 -1.68
CA LEU A 333 3.40 11.26 -2.64
C LEU A 333 3.83 11.00 -4.09
N SER A 334 5.12 10.76 -4.32
CA SER A 334 5.66 10.43 -5.65
C SER A 334 5.06 9.15 -6.20
N CYS A 335 4.72 8.20 -5.33
CA CYS A 335 4.00 6.99 -5.70
C CYS A 335 2.66 7.28 -6.35
N HIS A 336 1.84 8.10 -5.69
CA HIS A 336 0.51 8.44 -6.18
C HIS A 336 0.57 9.31 -7.42
N LEU A 337 1.55 10.21 -7.49
CA LEU A 337 1.81 10.99 -8.70
C LEU A 337 2.09 10.06 -9.89
N ASN A 338 2.99 9.09 -9.75
CA ASN A 338 3.30 8.13 -10.82
C ASN A 338 2.06 7.34 -11.26
N ILE A 339 1.24 6.87 -10.32
CA ILE A 339 -0.02 6.17 -10.65
C ILE A 339 -0.94 7.08 -11.51
N MET A 340 -1.05 8.36 -11.15
CA MET A 340 -1.89 9.31 -11.88
C MET A 340 -1.30 9.70 -13.24
N LEU A 341 0.02 9.90 -13.34
CA LEU A 341 0.70 10.20 -14.60
C LEU A 341 0.47 9.06 -15.61
N MET A 342 0.56 7.80 -15.16
CA MET A 342 0.31 6.63 -15.99
C MET A 342 -1.13 6.57 -16.53
N ALA A 343 -2.09 7.12 -15.80
CA ALA A 343 -3.51 7.11 -16.17
C ALA A 343 -3.88 8.18 -17.20
N SER A 344 -2.98 9.14 -17.41
CA SER A 344 -3.29 10.33 -18.16
C SER A 344 -3.53 10.08 -19.65
N LEU A 345 -4.35 10.97 -20.22
CA LEU A 345 -4.90 10.94 -21.57
C LEU A 345 -3.87 10.85 -22.68
N SER A 346 -2.77 11.58 -22.53
CA SER A 346 -1.81 11.86 -23.59
C SER A 346 -0.41 11.89 -23.00
N GLU A 347 0.35 10.81 -23.02
CA GLU A 347 1.80 10.97 -23.06
C GLU A 347 2.16 11.45 -24.47
N GLU A 348 1.78 12.68 -24.80
CA GLU A 348 2.40 13.43 -25.88
C GLU A 348 3.82 13.76 -25.41
N VAL A 349 4.70 12.75 -25.48
CA VAL A 349 6.13 12.93 -25.22
C VAL A 349 6.75 13.33 -26.54
N TYR A 350 6.99 14.63 -26.68
CA TYR A 350 7.79 15.12 -27.79
C TYR A 350 9.24 15.13 -27.35
N GLU A 351 10.03 14.19 -27.87
CA GLU A 351 11.49 14.18 -27.74
C GLU A 351 12.08 14.46 -29.12
N ILE A 352 12.56 15.68 -29.34
CA ILE A 352 13.21 16.06 -30.59
C ILE A 352 14.47 16.86 -30.27
N ALA A 353 15.56 16.56 -30.98
CA ALA A 353 16.70 17.47 -31.04
C ALA A 353 16.27 18.65 -31.91
N THR A 354 16.10 19.82 -31.31
CA THR A 354 15.56 21.00 -32.02
C THR A 354 16.69 21.85 -32.55
N ASP A 355 16.48 22.55 -33.67
CA ASP A 355 17.46 23.54 -34.17
C ASP A 355 17.52 24.78 -33.25
N SER A 356 16.40 25.08 -32.59
CA SER A 356 16.25 26.10 -31.55
C SER A 356 15.19 25.64 -30.54
N VAL A 357 15.41 25.91 -29.25
CA VAL A 357 14.44 25.58 -28.19
C VAL A 357 13.15 26.39 -28.34
N GLU A 358 13.22 27.64 -28.79
CA GLU A 358 12.06 28.53 -28.93
C GLU A 358 11.06 28.07 -29.99
N GLN A 359 11.56 27.53 -31.10
CA GLN A 359 10.75 27.09 -32.23
C GLN A 359 10.07 25.73 -31.99
N PHE A 360 10.34 25.09 -30.84
CA PHE A 360 9.82 23.76 -30.54
C PHE A 360 8.29 23.74 -30.34
N HIS A 361 7.65 22.77 -30.98
CA HIS A 361 6.21 22.48 -30.88
C HIS A 361 5.34 23.72 -31.08
N GLU A 362 5.47 24.39 -32.23
CA GLU A 362 4.65 25.56 -32.60
C GLU A 362 4.67 26.68 -31.53
N GLY A 363 5.82 26.88 -30.88
CA GLY A 363 5.99 27.88 -29.82
C GLY A 363 5.30 27.51 -28.51
N ARG A 364 4.91 26.25 -28.28
CA ARG A 364 4.37 25.79 -26.98
C ARG A 364 5.39 25.96 -25.86
N VAL A 365 6.68 25.68 -26.10
CA VAL A 365 7.74 25.96 -25.11
C VAL A 365 7.75 27.43 -24.76
N HIS A 366 7.80 28.30 -25.78
CA HIS A 366 7.78 29.74 -25.58
C HIS A 366 6.57 30.15 -24.74
N ARG A 367 5.37 29.64 -25.03
CA ARG A 367 4.17 29.94 -24.21
C ARG A 367 4.29 29.50 -22.75
N ILE A 368 4.81 28.29 -22.50
CA ILE A 368 4.99 27.76 -21.14
C ILE A 368 6.03 28.60 -20.37
N VAL A 369 7.16 28.89 -21.01
CA VAL A 369 8.26 29.63 -20.40
C VAL A 369 7.88 31.10 -20.19
N THR A 370 7.28 31.76 -21.19
CA THR A 370 6.83 33.16 -21.09
C THR A 370 5.77 33.35 -20.02
N ALA A 371 4.86 32.37 -19.81
CA ALA A 371 3.90 32.42 -18.71
C ALA A 371 4.54 32.42 -17.31
N LEU A 372 5.82 32.03 -17.20
CA LEU A 372 6.59 31.99 -15.96
C LEU A 372 7.63 33.10 -15.83
N ILE A 373 8.09 33.63 -16.96
CA ILE A 373 9.14 34.66 -17.04
C ILE A 373 8.77 35.91 -16.26
N ASP A 374 7.48 36.27 -16.24
CA ASP A 374 7.01 37.48 -15.57
C ASP A 374 7.08 37.36 -14.05
N ASP A 375 6.88 36.16 -13.51
CA ASP A 375 6.92 35.89 -12.07
C ASP A 375 8.34 35.55 -11.57
N VAL A 376 9.25 35.11 -12.46
CA VAL A 376 10.58 34.62 -12.10
C VAL A 376 11.66 35.27 -12.99
N PRO A 377 12.20 36.46 -12.63
CA PRO A 377 13.12 37.21 -13.49
C PRO A 377 14.40 36.47 -13.89
N ILE A 378 14.89 35.55 -13.04
CA ILE A 378 16.05 34.72 -13.37
C ILE A 378 15.73 33.71 -14.47
N LEU A 379 14.48 33.24 -14.56
CA LEU A 379 14.04 32.38 -15.65
C LEU A 379 14.11 33.11 -16.99
N ARG A 380 13.88 34.44 -17.00
CA ARG A 380 14.10 35.27 -18.20
C ARG A 380 15.54 35.17 -18.68
N GLN A 381 16.51 35.33 -17.77
CA GLN A 381 17.93 35.26 -18.11
C GLN A 381 18.33 33.86 -18.59
N LEU A 382 17.85 32.81 -17.91
CA LEU A 382 18.06 31.44 -18.36
C LEU A 382 17.45 31.19 -19.73
N TRP A 383 16.24 31.69 -19.98
CA TRP A 383 15.58 31.54 -21.27
C TRP A 383 16.33 32.21 -22.41
N GLU A 384 16.83 33.45 -22.21
CA GLU A 384 17.64 34.14 -23.22
C GLU A 384 18.91 33.35 -23.58
N VAL A 385 19.50 32.64 -22.62
CA VAL A 385 20.67 31.79 -22.87
C VAL A 385 20.29 30.50 -23.62
N LEU A 386 19.12 29.92 -23.31
CA LEU A 386 18.70 28.61 -23.82
C LEU A 386 17.95 28.67 -25.16
N ARG A 387 17.22 29.74 -25.45
CA ARG A 387 16.19 29.77 -26.52
C ARG A 387 16.74 29.51 -27.93
N ASP A 388 17.97 29.95 -28.19
CA ASP A 388 18.64 29.87 -29.50
C ASP A 388 19.57 28.64 -29.60
N GLN A 389 19.61 27.80 -28.57
CA GLN A 389 20.48 26.62 -28.54
C GLN A 389 19.81 25.43 -29.20
N GLN A 390 20.62 24.57 -29.84
CA GLN A 390 20.20 23.25 -30.28
C GLN A 390 20.30 22.28 -29.11
N MET A 391 19.15 21.92 -28.55
CA MET A 391 19.06 21.09 -27.35
C MET A 391 17.99 20.03 -27.50
N ARG A 392 18.06 19.05 -26.62
CA ARG A 392 16.97 18.08 -26.49
C ARG A 392 15.93 18.64 -25.54
N VAL A 393 14.72 18.80 -26.05
CA VAL A 393 13.57 19.30 -25.30
C VAL A 393 12.56 18.18 -25.16
N TYR A 394 12.03 18.03 -23.95
CA TYR A 394 10.96 17.12 -23.62
C TYR A 394 9.78 17.92 -23.11
N ILE A 395 8.60 17.69 -23.67
CA ILE A 395 7.34 18.15 -23.07
C ILE A 395 6.51 16.90 -22.83
N GLY A 396 6.03 16.73 -21.60
CA GLY A 396 4.98 15.79 -21.25
C GLY A 396 3.76 16.56 -20.74
N VAL A 397 2.57 16.14 -21.15
CA VAL A 397 1.31 16.84 -20.78
C VAL A 397 0.34 15.83 -20.23
N CYS A 398 0.11 15.87 -18.93
CA CYS A 398 -0.84 14.98 -18.29
C CYS A 398 -2.18 15.68 -18.06
N SER A 399 -3.18 15.37 -18.87
CA SER A 399 -4.55 15.84 -18.70
C SER A 399 -5.42 14.79 -18.02
N VAL A 400 -6.20 15.22 -17.03
CA VAL A 400 -7.16 14.39 -16.28
C VAL A 400 -8.53 15.08 -16.30
N PRO A 401 -9.63 14.36 -16.60
CA PRO A 401 -10.96 14.97 -16.57
C PRO A 401 -11.32 15.41 -15.14
N PRO A 402 -12.16 16.45 -14.99
CA PRO A 402 -12.60 16.89 -13.68
C PRO A 402 -13.42 15.79 -13.03
N LEU A 403 -13.08 15.47 -11.78
CA LEU A 403 -13.70 14.38 -11.03
C LEU A 403 -14.83 14.84 -10.13
N THR A 404 -15.09 16.14 -10.07
CA THR A 404 -16.17 16.74 -9.26
C THR A 404 -17.51 16.09 -9.60
N GLY A 405 -18.18 15.52 -8.59
CA GLY A 405 -19.46 14.83 -8.75
C GLY A 405 -19.37 13.43 -9.38
N THR A 406 -18.17 12.91 -9.67
CA THR A 406 -18.00 11.55 -10.17
C THR A 406 -18.04 10.55 -9.01
N THR A 407 -18.93 9.56 -9.08
CA THR A 407 -18.97 8.47 -8.11
C THR A 407 -17.77 7.55 -8.32
N ILE A 408 -16.90 7.48 -7.32
CA ILE A 408 -15.81 6.51 -7.29
C ILE A 408 -16.37 5.19 -6.77
N PRO A 409 -16.05 4.04 -7.41
CA PRO A 409 -16.56 2.73 -7.02
C PRO A 409 -15.84 2.19 -5.78
N LEU A 410 -15.85 2.96 -4.69
CA LEU A 410 -15.26 2.62 -3.40
C LEU A 410 -16.19 2.98 -2.25
N PRO A 411 -16.11 2.29 -1.11
CA PRO A 411 -16.80 2.70 0.11
C PRO A 411 -16.43 4.13 0.50
N LYS A 412 -17.41 4.89 1.00
CA LYS A 412 -17.18 6.28 1.46
C LYS A 412 -16.13 6.35 2.57
N SER A 413 -16.08 5.35 3.46
CA SER A 413 -15.06 5.26 4.51
C SER A 413 -13.65 5.16 3.95
N THR A 414 -13.46 4.34 2.90
CA THR A 414 -12.15 4.18 2.24
C THR A 414 -11.65 5.50 1.67
N ILE A 415 -12.53 6.24 0.97
CA ILE A 415 -12.20 7.56 0.41
C ILE A 415 -11.85 8.54 1.53
N LEU A 416 -12.66 8.59 2.60
CA LEU A 416 -12.45 9.51 3.72
C LEU A 416 -11.12 9.26 4.43
N HIS A 417 -10.80 8.01 4.79
CA HIS A 417 -9.54 7.65 5.45
C HIS A 417 -8.33 7.99 4.58
N ALA A 418 -8.43 7.70 3.27
CA ALA A 418 -7.38 8.01 2.34
C ALA A 418 -7.13 9.51 2.18
N GLN A 419 -8.20 10.33 2.13
CA GLN A 419 -8.11 11.78 2.09
C GLN A 419 -7.55 12.37 3.39
N GLU A 420 -7.97 11.86 4.54
CA GLU A 420 -7.43 12.26 5.86
C GLU A 420 -5.91 12.00 5.92
N TYR A 421 -5.48 10.80 5.53
CA TYR A 421 -4.07 10.42 5.50
C TYR A 421 -3.25 11.26 4.54
N PHE A 422 -3.79 11.51 3.34
CA PHE A 422 -3.15 12.35 2.35
C PHE A 422 -2.98 13.79 2.88
N GLU A 423 -4.00 14.38 3.50
CA GLU A 423 -3.89 15.72 4.08
C GLU A 423 -2.90 15.78 5.26
N GLU A 424 -2.76 14.71 6.04
CA GLU A 424 -1.75 14.62 7.11
C GLU A 424 -0.32 14.62 6.52
N ILE A 425 -0.07 13.81 5.48
CA ILE A 425 1.20 13.79 4.76
C ILE A 425 1.49 15.17 4.15
N TRP A 426 0.48 15.75 3.50
CA TRP A 426 0.55 17.03 2.80
C TRP A 426 0.86 18.20 3.73
N SER A 427 0.14 18.27 4.85
CA SER A 427 0.25 19.35 5.84
C SER A 427 1.49 19.21 6.72
N GLY A 428 2.15 18.05 6.69
CA GLY A 428 3.31 17.69 7.48
C GLY A 428 4.63 18.30 6.96
N PRO A 429 5.75 17.55 7.08
CA PRO A 429 7.11 18.05 6.80
C PRO A 429 7.31 18.59 5.37
N ILE A 430 6.54 18.08 4.41
CA ILE A 430 6.71 18.36 2.97
C ILE A 430 6.35 19.81 2.60
N ARG A 431 5.41 20.44 3.34
CA ARG A 431 5.00 21.84 3.09
C ARG A 431 6.16 22.83 3.19
N ARG A 432 7.26 22.46 3.85
CA ARG A 432 8.46 23.31 4.04
C ARG A 432 9.52 23.19 2.94
N GLY A 433 9.16 22.83 1.70
CA GLY A 433 10.01 23.11 0.53
C GLY A 433 10.15 22.02 -0.53
N THR A 434 9.51 20.86 -0.38
CA THR A 434 9.67 19.73 -1.32
C THR A 434 8.45 19.47 -2.22
N CYS A 435 7.29 20.07 -1.93
CA CYS A 435 6.12 19.98 -2.82
C CYS A 435 6.28 20.84 -4.08
N GLY A 436 6.39 20.19 -5.25
CA GLY A 436 6.27 20.85 -6.56
C GLY A 436 4.83 20.94 -7.10
N PRO A 437 4.60 21.59 -8.25
CA PRO A 437 3.28 21.74 -8.88
C PRO A 437 2.59 20.41 -9.19
N SER A 438 3.38 19.38 -9.51
CA SER A 438 2.87 18.01 -9.70
C SER A 438 2.15 17.47 -8.46
N HIS A 439 2.63 17.84 -7.26
CA HIS A 439 2.04 17.45 -5.99
C HIS A 439 0.75 18.24 -5.72
N LEU A 440 0.70 19.52 -6.10
CA LEU A 440 -0.54 20.32 -6.03
C LEU A 440 -1.61 19.77 -6.97
N TRP A 441 -1.23 19.45 -8.21
CA TRP A 441 -2.11 18.78 -9.18
C TRP A 441 -2.66 17.46 -8.63
N LEU A 442 -1.79 16.63 -8.04
CA LEU A 442 -2.20 15.40 -7.36
C LEU A 442 -3.18 15.67 -6.19
N ARG A 443 -2.92 16.70 -5.38
CA ARG A 443 -3.82 17.12 -4.29
C ARG A 443 -5.21 17.49 -4.81
N HIS A 444 -5.31 18.28 -5.88
CA HIS A 444 -6.60 18.64 -6.47
C HIS A 444 -7.39 17.40 -6.90
N ILE A 445 -6.71 16.42 -7.50
CA ILE A 445 -7.32 15.16 -7.95
C ILE A 445 -7.80 14.32 -6.76
N LEU A 446 -6.94 14.06 -5.77
CA LEU A 446 -7.26 13.19 -4.63
C LEU A 446 -8.31 13.80 -3.69
N LEU A 447 -8.34 15.13 -3.56
CA LEU A 447 -9.34 15.81 -2.75
C LEU A 447 -10.61 16.17 -3.51
N GLN A 448 -10.67 15.89 -4.82
CA GLN A 448 -11.81 16.21 -5.69
C GLN A 448 -12.24 17.69 -5.57
N GLN A 449 -11.26 18.59 -5.42
CA GLN A 449 -11.53 20.01 -5.26
C GLN A 449 -12.00 20.62 -6.58
N SER A 450 -13.00 21.50 -6.51
CA SER A 450 -13.49 22.23 -7.67
C SER A 450 -12.50 23.33 -8.06
N GLY A 451 -11.73 23.08 -9.12
CA GLY A 451 -10.77 24.03 -9.68
C GLY A 451 -9.42 24.06 -8.96
N LEU A 452 -8.40 24.52 -9.69
CA LEU A 452 -7.11 24.91 -9.13
C LEU A 452 -7.27 26.33 -8.55
N GLU A 453 -7.11 26.48 -7.23
CA GLU A 453 -7.22 27.79 -6.55
C GLU A 453 -6.16 28.80 -7.04
N SER A 454 -5.08 28.30 -7.64
CA SER A 454 -4.11 29.11 -8.37
C SER A 454 -3.46 28.26 -9.47
N ASN A 455 -3.23 28.86 -10.65
CA ASN A 455 -2.34 28.25 -11.64
C ASN A 455 -0.92 28.25 -11.05
N GLY A 456 -0.52 27.12 -10.48
CA GLY A 456 0.82 26.93 -9.92
C GLY A 456 1.80 26.56 -11.03
N SER A 457 2.86 27.34 -11.17
CA SER A 457 3.99 27.00 -12.05
C SER A 457 5.29 27.09 -11.24
N VAL A 458 6.18 26.12 -11.38
CA VAL A 458 7.48 26.10 -10.70
C VAL A 458 8.55 25.58 -11.64
N ALA A 459 9.72 26.23 -11.61
CA ALA A 459 10.91 25.80 -12.31
C ALA A 459 11.97 25.25 -11.34
N TYR A 460 12.66 24.20 -11.76
CA TYR A 460 13.78 23.56 -11.07
C TYR A 460 14.95 23.40 -12.04
N VAL A 461 16.17 23.51 -11.54
CA VAL A 461 17.34 22.93 -12.22
C VAL A 461 17.76 21.71 -11.44
N THR A 462 17.77 20.56 -12.10
CA THR A 462 18.08 19.26 -11.50
C THR A 462 19.14 18.57 -12.30
N ASP A 463 19.99 17.82 -11.61
CA ASP A 463 20.77 16.76 -12.23
C ASP A 463 19.82 15.68 -12.79
N VAL A 464 20.11 15.18 -13.98
CA VAL A 464 19.36 14.13 -14.69
C VAL A 464 20.36 13.01 -15.04
N ASP A 465 19.87 11.78 -15.21
CA ASP A 465 20.65 10.56 -15.48
C ASP A 465 22.00 10.78 -16.20
N ALA A 466 23.07 10.24 -15.60
CA ALA A 466 24.41 10.02 -16.14
C ALA A 466 24.93 11.06 -17.17
N GLY A 467 25.04 12.33 -16.75
CA GLY A 467 25.86 13.32 -17.48
C GLY A 467 25.12 14.52 -18.06
N ALA A 468 23.89 14.82 -17.62
CA ALA A 468 23.16 15.99 -18.08
C ALA A 468 22.40 16.67 -16.94
N ASN A 469 22.49 18.00 -16.86
CA ASN A 469 21.54 18.78 -16.08
C ASN A 469 20.26 19.02 -16.90
N ALA A 470 19.15 19.33 -16.25
CA ALA A 470 17.96 19.80 -16.95
C ALA A 470 17.28 20.94 -16.20
N LEU A 471 16.84 21.93 -16.98
CA LEU A 471 15.83 22.89 -16.53
C LEU A 471 14.46 22.22 -16.68
N ARG A 472 13.83 21.90 -15.55
CA ARG A 472 12.49 21.31 -15.48
C ARG A 472 11.47 22.34 -15.03
N ILE A 473 10.41 22.49 -15.81
CA ILE A 473 9.32 23.41 -15.55
C ILE A 473 8.04 22.59 -15.43
N PHE A 474 7.41 22.67 -14.27
CA PHE A 474 6.10 22.07 -14.03
C PHE A 474 5.05 23.16 -13.98
N ARG A 475 3.95 22.95 -14.68
CA ARG A 475 2.81 23.86 -14.68
C ARG A 475 1.52 23.07 -14.55
N SER A 476 0.72 23.41 -13.56
CA SER A 476 -0.64 22.90 -13.42
C SER A 476 -1.64 23.96 -13.90
N SER A 477 -2.56 23.60 -14.78
CA SER A 477 -3.60 24.50 -15.30
C SER A 477 -4.92 23.79 -15.47
N THR A 478 -6.00 24.55 -15.64
CA THR A 478 -7.30 24.02 -16.09
C THR A 478 -7.54 24.47 -17.53
N ARG A 479 -7.80 23.52 -18.44
CA ARG A 479 -8.08 23.78 -19.86
C ARG A 479 -9.24 22.92 -20.32
N ASP A 480 -10.27 23.55 -20.90
CA ASP A 480 -11.45 22.83 -21.43
C ASP A 480 -12.04 21.85 -20.39
N GLU A 481 -12.12 22.31 -19.13
CA GLU A 481 -12.52 21.54 -17.94
C GLU A 481 -11.52 20.45 -17.47
N LEU A 482 -10.51 20.11 -18.26
CA LEU A 482 -9.45 19.17 -17.88
C LEU A 482 -8.45 19.84 -16.92
N LEU A 483 -7.99 19.07 -15.93
CA LEU A 483 -6.84 19.41 -15.10
C LEU A 483 -5.57 18.93 -15.81
N GLU A 484 -4.76 19.86 -16.27
CA GLU A 484 -3.51 19.59 -17.00
C GLU A 484 -2.30 19.80 -16.09
N LEU A 485 -1.32 18.91 -16.22
CA LEU A 485 0.02 19.03 -15.67
C LEU A 485 1.00 18.98 -16.84
N GLU A 486 1.58 20.12 -17.19
CA GLU A 486 2.66 20.22 -18.16
C GLU A 486 4.01 20.06 -17.46
N ASN A 487 4.88 19.21 -18.00
CA ASN A 487 6.25 19.00 -17.57
C ASN A 487 7.17 19.24 -18.76
N LEU A 488 7.83 20.39 -18.77
CA LEU A 488 8.84 20.77 -19.76
C LEU A 488 10.24 20.49 -19.18
N SER A 489 11.08 19.75 -19.89
CA SER A 489 12.46 19.46 -19.50
C SER A 489 13.41 19.82 -20.65
N ILE A 490 14.33 20.75 -20.42
CA ILE A 490 15.36 21.18 -21.38
C ILE A 490 16.70 20.60 -20.91
N CYS A 491 17.26 19.66 -21.66
CA CYS A 491 18.47 18.93 -21.28
C CYS A 491 19.74 19.69 -21.65
N ILE A 492 20.54 20.02 -20.63
CA ILE A 492 21.81 20.73 -20.68
C ILE A 492 22.94 19.71 -20.45
N SER A 493 23.78 19.46 -21.44
CA SER A 493 24.92 18.52 -21.29
C SER A 493 25.87 18.98 -20.18
N GLN A 494 26.18 18.10 -19.23
CA GLN A 494 27.05 18.43 -18.10
C GLN A 494 28.46 18.79 -18.57
N GLY A 495 29.06 19.81 -17.96
CA GLY A 495 30.40 20.28 -18.33
C GLY A 495 30.47 21.08 -19.63
N SER A 496 29.35 21.27 -20.33
CA SER A 496 29.29 22.20 -21.47
C SER A 496 29.46 23.65 -21.00
N HIS A 497 29.83 24.55 -21.92
CA HIS A 497 29.83 25.99 -21.64
C HIS A 497 28.45 26.47 -21.16
N LEU A 498 27.38 25.89 -21.71
CA LEU A 498 26.01 26.19 -21.34
C LEU A 498 25.70 25.76 -19.89
N ASP A 499 26.17 24.59 -19.47
CA ASP A 499 26.06 24.13 -18.07
C ASP A 499 26.77 25.10 -17.11
N ALA A 500 27.99 25.51 -17.45
CA ALA A 500 28.75 26.48 -16.65
C ALA A 500 28.01 27.83 -16.55
N GLU A 501 27.42 28.30 -17.64
CA GLU A 501 26.67 29.55 -17.68
C GLU A 501 25.36 29.48 -16.87
N VAL A 502 24.61 28.38 -16.99
CA VAL A 502 23.40 28.14 -16.18
C VAL A 502 23.74 28.08 -14.69
N LYS A 503 24.80 27.35 -14.31
CA LYS A 503 25.29 27.30 -12.93
C LYS A 503 25.71 28.68 -12.44
N ARG A 504 26.41 29.46 -13.26
CA ARG A 504 26.82 30.83 -12.93
C ARG A 504 25.63 31.76 -12.70
N LEU A 505 24.62 31.72 -13.57
CA LEU A 505 23.39 32.51 -13.42
C LEU A 505 22.64 32.17 -12.13
N LEU A 506 22.61 30.88 -11.77
CA LEU A 506 21.98 30.38 -10.55
C LEU A 506 22.87 30.49 -9.30
N GLY A 507 24.10 31.01 -9.42
CA GLY A 507 25.05 31.09 -8.31
C GLY A 507 25.46 29.72 -7.74
N LEU A 508 25.40 28.67 -8.56
CA LEU A 508 25.74 27.30 -8.17
C LEU A 508 27.25 27.04 -8.30
N HIS A 509 27.78 26.19 -7.42
CA HIS A 509 29.15 25.69 -7.55
C HIS A 509 29.31 24.87 -8.85
N PRO A 510 30.45 24.93 -9.55
CA PRO A 510 30.66 24.17 -10.80
C PRO A 510 30.44 22.66 -10.65
N ALA A 511 30.77 22.12 -9.47
CA ALA A 511 30.55 20.72 -9.09
C ALA A 511 29.24 20.48 -8.31
N PHE A 512 28.25 21.37 -8.44
CA PHE A 512 26.93 21.15 -7.84
C PHE A 512 26.28 19.91 -8.45
N GLU A 513 25.89 18.98 -7.58
CA GLU A 513 25.07 17.81 -7.87
C GLU A 513 23.82 17.93 -6.97
N GLY A 514 22.63 17.86 -7.58
CA GLY A 514 21.37 17.97 -6.85
C GLY A 514 20.26 18.67 -7.63
N SER A 515 19.27 19.18 -6.90
CA SER A 515 18.13 19.90 -7.46
C SER A 515 17.92 21.21 -6.71
N ILE A 516 17.76 22.31 -7.44
CA ILE A 516 17.45 23.63 -6.90
C ILE A 516 16.18 24.19 -7.52
N LYS A 517 15.33 24.77 -6.69
CA LYS A 517 14.12 25.49 -7.11
C LYS A 517 14.51 26.91 -7.53
N VAL A 518 14.08 27.31 -8.73
CA VAL A 518 14.54 28.56 -9.39
C VAL A 518 13.91 29.83 -8.77
N ASP A 519 12.85 29.68 -7.97
CA ASP A 519 12.17 30.80 -7.29
C ASP A 519 12.85 31.26 -5.99
N HIS A 520 13.84 30.50 -5.48
CA HIS A 520 14.33 30.63 -4.11
C HIS A 520 15.78 31.09 -3.97
N ILE A 521 16.41 31.67 -4.99
CA ILE A 521 17.74 32.27 -4.84
C ILE A 521 17.62 33.58 -4.04
N SER A 522 17.50 33.45 -2.72
CA SER A 522 17.91 34.51 -1.82
C SER A 522 19.40 34.76 -2.08
N ARG A 523 19.79 36.02 -2.23
CA ARG A 523 21.21 36.44 -2.27
C ARG A 523 21.89 36.23 -0.91
N GLY A 524 21.77 35.05 -0.31
CA GLY A 524 22.56 34.62 0.83
C GLY A 524 23.80 33.92 0.31
N GLY A 525 24.93 34.61 0.33
CA GLY A 525 26.22 34.04 -0.05
C GLY A 525 26.53 32.78 0.76
N VAL A 526 27.14 31.81 0.07
CA VAL A 526 27.93 30.73 0.70
C VAL A 526 29.17 31.32 1.33
#